data_AF-A0A1F5VYL2-F1
#
_entry.id   AF-A0A1F5VYL2-F1
#
_cell.length_a   1.000
_cell.length_b   1.000
_cell.length_c   1.000
_cell.angle_alpha   90.00
_cell.angle_beta   90.00
_cell.angle_gamma   90.00
#
_symmetry.space_group_name_H-M   'P 1'
#
loop_
_entity.id
_entity.type
_entity.pdbx_description
1 polymer ?
#
loop_
_entity_poly.entity_id
_entity_poly.type
_entity_poly.pdbx_seq_one_letter_code
_entity_poly.pdbx_strand_id
1 'polypeptide(L)'
;MEMVLFFLSEDIAPYFEQGVQACNNALQANPESADALGMLSNIYFRMGDYVIDQGKDPIEYLQKAIKYADQALNKRPRDENLHSNKGNIFWKKAFYEQKHGQNS
;
A
#
# COMPACT_ATOMS: atom_id res chain seq x y z
N MET A 1 -6.41 27.16 27.04
CA MET A 1 -7.22 27.21 25.81
C MET A 1 -6.35 26.62 24.71
N GLU A 2 -6.25 25.29 24.66
CA GLU A 2 -5.41 24.54 23.70
C GLU A 2 -6.29 23.85 22.64
N MET A 3 -7.29 24.57 22.16
CA MET A 3 -8.23 24.08 21.15
C MET A 3 -7.81 24.54 19.76
N VAL A 4 -6.54 24.35 19.38
CA VAL A 4 -6.06 24.73 18.04
C VAL A 4 -5.13 23.67 17.41
N LEU A 5 -4.64 22.69 18.18
CA LEU A 5 -3.76 21.64 17.63
C LEU A 5 -4.49 20.35 17.22
N PHE A 6 -5.81 20.27 17.41
CA PHE A 6 -6.59 19.06 17.12
C PHE A 6 -7.07 18.96 15.66
N PHE A 7 -6.72 19.91 14.79
CA PHE A 7 -7.25 20.03 13.41
C PHE A 7 -6.24 19.79 12.27
N LEU A 8 -5.03 19.27 12.53
CA LEU A 8 -4.02 19.03 11.47
C LEU A 8 -3.54 17.57 11.30
N SER A 9 -4.38 16.60 11.65
CA SER A 9 -4.30 15.28 11.01
C SER A 9 -5.71 14.76 10.85
N GLU A 10 -6.37 15.05 9.73
CA GLU A 10 -7.53 14.26 9.32
C GLU A 10 -7.07 12.80 9.31
N ASP A 11 -7.69 11.96 10.13
CA ASP A 11 -7.37 10.53 10.14
C ASP A 11 -7.73 9.98 8.77
N ILE A 12 -6.71 9.67 7.97
CA ILE A 12 -6.87 9.16 6.61
C ILE A 12 -7.14 7.65 6.59
N ALA A 13 -7.01 6.97 7.73
CA ALA A 13 -7.19 5.52 7.83
C ALA A 13 -8.55 5.02 7.28
N PRO A 14 -9.69 5.69 7.54
CA PRO A 14 -10.99 5.26 7.00
C PRO A 14 -11.01 5.23 5.46
N TYR A 15 -10.27 6.11 4.79
CA TYR A 15 -10.24 6.13 3.31
C TYR A 15 -9.45 4.96 2.73
N PHE A 16 -8.46 4.42 3.46
CA PHE A 16 -7.79 3.19 3.05
C PHE A 16 -8.75 2.00 3.08
N GLU A 17 -9.54 1.86 4.14
CA GLU A 17 -10.53 0.79 4.25
C GLU A 17 -11.60 0.89 3.16
N GLN A 18 -12.12 2.10 2.92
CA GLN A 18 -13.07 2.35 1.83
C GLN A 18 -12.47 2.01 0.45
N GLY A 19 -11.20 2.37 0.22
CA GLY A 19 -10.48 2.04 -1.00
C GLY A 19 -10.32 0.52 -1.20
N VAL A 20 -9.94 -0.20 -0.15
CA VAL A 20 -9.85 -1.67 -0.18
C VAL A 20 -11.21 -2.28 -0.47
N GLN A 21 -12.27 -1.81 0.19
CA GLN A 21 -13.63 -2.31 -0.04
C GLN A 21 -14.10 -2.08 -1.47
N ALA A 22 -13.84 -0.90 -2.03
CA ALA A 22 -14.19 -0.58 -3.41
C ALA A 22 -13.48 -1.51 -4.40
N CYS A 23 -12.18 -1.76 -4.20
CA CYS A 23 -11.42 -2.69 -5.03
C CYS A 23 -11.91 -4.13 -4.88
N ASN A 24 -12.27 -4.56 -3.66
CA ASN A 24 -12.84 -5.88 -3.41
C ASN A 24 -14.19 -6.05 -4.12
N ASN A 25 -15.05 -5.04 -4.11
CA ASN A 25 -16.30 -5.07 -4.87
C ASN A 25 -16.03 -5.17 -6.38
N ALA A 26 -15.01 -4.46 -6.88
CA ALA A 26 -14.59 -4.58 -8.28
C ALA A 26 -14.08 -5.99 -8.61
N LEU A 27 -13.37 -6.66 -7.69
CA LEU A 27 -12.92 -8.04 -7.85
C LEU A 27 -14.04 -9.07 -7.72
N GLN A 28 -15.11 -8.78 -6.97
CA GLN A 28 -16.31 -9.61 -6.97
C GLN A 28 -17.01 -9.59 -8.34
N ALA A 29 -17.06 -8.42 -8.99
CA ALA A 29 -17.63 -8.28 -10.32
C ALA A 29 -16.71 -8.83 -11.43
N ASN A 30 -15.40 -8.63 -11.30
CA ASN A 30 -14.38 -9.15 -12.20
C ASN A 30 -13.16 -9.65 -11.42
N PRO A 31 -13.08 -10.96 -11.12
CA PRO A 31 -11.98 -11.55 -10.36
C PRO A 31 -10.60 -11.43 -11.03
N GLU A 32 -10.55 -11.12 -12.33
CA GLU A 32 -9.31 -11.02 -13.10
C GLU A 32 -8.90 -9.57 -13.39
N SER A 33 -9.56 -8.59 -12.77
CA SER A 33 -9.27 -7.17 -12.98
C SER A 33 -7.86 -6.80 -12.52
N ALA A 34 -6.93 -6.68 -13.47
CA ALA A 34 -5.57 -6.21 -13.21
C ALA A 34 -5.55 -4.80 -12.62
N ASP A 35 -6.50 -3.94 -13.02
CA ASP A 35 -6.63 -2.57 -12.50
C ASP A 35 -7.00 -2.56 -11.02
N ALA A 36 -7.96 -3.40 -10.61
CA ALA A 36 -8.37 -3.51 -9.20
C ALA A 36 -7.24 -4.11 -8.33
N LEU A 37 -6.53 -5.11 -8.86
CA LEU A 37 -5.35 -5.68 -8.19
C LEU A 37 -4.21 -4.64 -8.08
N GLY A 38 -3.95 -3.88 -9.13
CA GLY A 38 -2.97 -2.79 -9.13
C GLY A 38 -3.32 -1.69 -8.13
N MET A 39 -4.61 -1.35 -8.03
CA MET A 39 -5.10 -0.37 -7.06
C MET A 39 -4.96 -0.87 -5.61
N LEU A 40 -5.29 -2.14 -5.33
CA LEU A 40 -5.03 -2.74 -4.01
C LEU A 40 -3.54 -2.69 -3.67
N SER A 41 -2.66 -3.01 -4.62
CA SER A 41 -1.22 -2.88 -4.42
C SER A 41 -0.81 -1.47 -4.00
N ASN A 42 -1.33 -0.45 -4.69
CA ASN A 42 -1.04 0.94 -4.37
C ASN A 42 -1.60 1.35 -2.99
N ILE A 43 -2.83 0.96 -2.67
CA ILE A 43 -3.45 1.27 -1.37
C ILE A 43 -2.61 0.69 -0.23
N TYR A 44 -2.23 -0.59 -0.32
CA TYR A 44 -1.39 -1.22 0.70
C TYR A 44 0.00 -0.60 0.79
N PHE A 45 0.58 -0.17 -0.33
CA PHE A 45 1.84 0.58 -0.33
C PHE A 45 1.72 1.89 0.45
N ARG A 46 0.63 2.65 0.21
CA ARG A 46 0.35 3.91 0.90
C ARG A 46 0.02 3.73 2.37
N MET A 47 -0.65 2.63 2.75
CA MET A 47 -0.82 2.25 4.16
C MET A 47 0.54 1.97 4.82
N GLY A 48 1.43 1.27 4.13
CA GLY A 48 2.81 1.04 4.58
C GLY A 48 3.55 2.35 4.84
N ASP A 49 3.51 3.29 3.90
CA ASP A 49 4.09 4.62 4.08
C ASP A 49 3.48 5.36 5.29
N TYR A 50 2.15 5.34 5.40
CA TYR A 50 1.44 6.00 6.50
C TYR A 50 1.85 5.46 7.88
N VAL A 51 2.01 4.14 8.02
CA VAL A 51 2.41 3.57 9.32
C VAL A 51 3.89 3.77 9.64
N ILE A 52 4.77 3.91 8.62
CA ILE A 52 6.16 4.35 8.83
C ILE A 52 6.18 5.75 9.45
N ASP A 53 5.37 6.68 8.93
CA ASP A 53 5.29 8.06 9.44
C ASP A 53 4.78 8.10 10.90
N GLN A 54 4.06 7.07 11.33
CA GLN A 54 3.63 6.87 12.72
C GLN A 54 4.64 6.10 13.58
N GLY A 55 5.82 5.74 13.05
CA GLY A 55 6.83 4.95 13.77
C GLY A 55 6.43 3.48 14.00
N LYS A 56 5.52 2.94 13.19
CA LYS A 56 5.05 1.55 13.28
C LYS A 56 5.66 0.69 12.17
N ASP A 57 5.56 -0.63 12.34
CA ASP A 57 6.05 -1.60 11.37
C ASP A 57 5.15 -1.68 10.11
N PRO A 58 5.68 -1.37 8.90
CA PRO A 58 4.93 -1.44 7.65
C PRO A 58 4.99 -2.80 6.96
N ILE A 59 5.75 -3.77 7.47
CA ILE A 59 6.15 -4.96 6.70
C ILE A 59 4.95 -5.76 6.20
N GLU A 60 3.91 -5.91 7.01
CA GLU A 60 2.68 -6.60 6.57
C GLU A 60 1.99 -5.87 5.40
N TYR A 61 1.91 -4.53 5.45
CA TYR A 61 1.32 -3.73 4.39
C TYR A 61 2.15 -3.81 3.10
N LEU A 62 3.47 -3.72 3.20
CA LEU A 62 4.37 -3.83 2.05
C LEU A 62 4.33 -5.24 1.42
N GLN A 63 4.21 -6.30 2.23
CA GLN A 63 4.02 -7.66 1.73
C GLN A 63 2.68 -7.83 0.97
N LYS A 64 1.58 -7.28 1.51
CA LYS A 64 0.29 -7.26 0.79
C LYS A 64 0.40 -6.48 -0.52
N ALA A 65 1.07 -5.33 -0.52
CA ALA A 65 1.29 -4.53 -1.71
C ALA A 65 2.03 -5.32 -2.81
N ILE A 66 3.10 -6.05 -2.46
CA ILE A 66 3.84 -6.93 -3.38
C ILE A 66 2.93 -8.04 -3.91
N LYS A 67 2.19 -8.73 -3.04
CA LYS A 67 1.28 -9.82 -3.42
C LYS A 67 0.26 -9.36 -4.46
N TYR A 68 -0.36 -8.20 -4.27
CA TYR A 68 -1.33 -7.68 -5.24
C TYR A 68 -0.68 -7.18 -6.53
N ALA A 69 0.53 -6.60 -6.47
CA ALA A 69 1.30 -6.27 -7.67
C ALA A 69 1.61 -7.53 -8.50
N ASP A 70 2.01 -8.62 -7.84
CA ASP A 70 2.27 -9.90 -8.51
C ASP A 70 1.03 -10.48 -9.17
N GLN A 71 -0.11 -10.43 -8.47
CA GLN A 71 -1.38 -10.86 -9.07
C GLN A 71 -1.76 -9.99 -10.27
N ALA A 72 -1.58 -8.67 -10.20
CA ALA A 72 -1.84 -7.76 -11.31
C ALA A 72 -0.90 -8.04 -12.51
N LEU A 73 0.39 -8.25 -12.25
CA LEU A 73 1.39 -8.58 -13.27
C LEU A 73 1.15 -9.96 -13.90
N ASN A 74 0.59 -10.93 -13.16
CA ASN A 74 0.16 -12.20 -13.75
C ASN A 74 -0.95 -11.99 -14.79
N LYS A 75 -1.78 -10.94 -14.64
CA LYS A 75 -2.82 -10.57 -15.62
C LYS A 75 -2.28 -9.68 -16.74
N ARG A 76 -1.34 -8.78 -16.44
CA ARG A 76 -0.68 -7.91 -17.42
C ARG A 76 0.85 -7.90 -17.25
N PRO A 77 1.57 -8.91 -17.79
CA PRO A 77 3.00 -9.10 -17.51
C PRO A 77 3.92 -7.99 -18.03
N ARG A 78 3.44 -7.20 -18.99
CA ARG A 78 4.19 -6.11 -19.65
C ARG A 78 3.72 -4.71 -19.24
N ASP A 79 2.92 -4.61 -18.18
CA ASP A 79 2.45 -3.32 -17.69
C ASP A 79 3.57 -2.58 -16.95
N GLU A 80 4.07 -1.51 -17.56
CA GLU A 80 5.18 -0.72 -17.03
C GLU A 80 4.82 -0.07 -15.68
N ASN A 81 3.58 0.39 -15.51
CA ASN A 81 3.15 1.04 -14.27
C ASN A 81 3.14 0.05 -13.11
N LEU A 82 2.72 -1.20 -13.34
CA LEU A 82 2.74 -2.25 -12.32
C LEU A 82 4.18 -2.63 -11.93
N HIS A 83 5.10 -2.70 -12.88
CA HIS A 83 6.53 -2.93 -12.59
C HIS A 83 7.13 -1.77 -11.80
N SER A 84 6.86 -0.52 -12.19
CA SER A 84 7.33 0.66 -11.45
C SER A 84 6.78 0.70 -10.03
N ASN A 85 5.48 0.42 -9.84
CA ASN A 85 4.88 0.34 -8.52
C ASN A 85 5.54 -0.74 -7.67
N LYS A 86 5.76 -1.94 -8.22
CA LYS A 86 6.44 -3.04 -7.51
C LYS A 86 7.87 -2.68 -7.13
N GLY A 87 8.60 -2.00 -8.01
CA GLY A 87 9.94 -1.46 -7.74
C GLY A 87 9.95 -0.49 -6.55
N ASN A 88 9.00 0.45 -6.50
CA ASN A 88 8.85 1.38 -5.39
C ASN A 88 8.56 0.67 -4.06
N ILE A 89 7.71 -0.36 -4.09
CA ILE A 89 7.37 -1.14 -2.90
C ILE A 89 8.60 -1.90 -2.38
N PHE A 90 9.38 -2.54 -3.27
CA PHE A 90 10.62 -3.21 -2.88
C PHE A 90 11.65 -2.26 -2.29
N TRP A 91 11.84 -1.10 -2.93
CA TRP A 91 12.76 -0.08 -2.42
C TRP A 91 12.35 0.38 -1.02
N LYS A 92 11.06 0.65 -0.81
CA LYS A 92 10.53 1.04 0.51
C LYS A 92 10.77 -0.03 1.57
N LYS A 93 10.47 -1.29 1.25
CA LYS A 93 10.69 -2.43 2.16
C LYS A 93 12.15 -2.58 2.53
N ALA A 94 13.04 -2.59 1.53
CA ALA A 94 14.48 -2.73 1.74
C ALA A 94 15.04 -1.58 2.58
N PHE A 95 14.61 -0.34 2.32
CA PHE A 95 15.03 0.83 3.09
C PHE A 95 14.57 0.77 4.55
N TYR A 96 13.32 0.35 4.80
CA TYR A 96 12.81 0.17 6.15
C TYR A 96 13.59 -0.91 6.91
N GLU A 97 13.80 -2.08 6.30
CA GLU A 97 14.56 -3.19 6.89
C GLU A 97 16.03 -2.81 7.14
N GLN A 98 16.68 -2.07 6.24
CA GLN A 98 18.04 -1.59 6.43
C GLN A 98 18.13 -0.69 7.67
N LYS A 99 17.23 0.28 7.81
CA LYS A 99 17.23 1.21 8.96
C LYS A 99 16.99 0.50 10.29
N HIS A 100 16.15 -0.54 10.31
CA HIS A 100 15.78 -1.22 11.55
C HIS A 100 16.68 -2.44 11.87
N GLY A 101 17.29 -3.07 10.86
CA GLY A 101 18.28 -4.13 11.04
C GLY A 101 19.66 -3.62 11.47
N GLN A 102 19.96 -2.33 11.25
CA GLN A 102 21.17 -1.68 11.79
C GLN A 102 21.01 -1.22 13.25
N ASN A 103 19.78 -1.25 13.79
CA ASN A 103 19.47 -0.89 15.17
C ASN A 103 19.34 -2.12 16.10
N SER A 104 19.82 -3.30 15.65
CA SER A 104 19.76 -4.57 16.38
C SER A 104 21.13 -4.98 16.92
#